data_AF-A0A0G0RPW1-F1
#
_entry.id   AF-A0A0G0RPW1-F1
#
_cell.length_a   1.000
_cell.length_b   1.000
_cell.length_c   1.000
_cell.angle_alpha   90.00
_cell.angle_beta   90.00
_cell.angle_gamma   90.00
#
_symmetry.space_group_name_H-M   'P 1'
#
loop_
_entity.id
_entity.type
_entity.pdbx_description
1 polymer ?
#
loop_
_entity_poly.entity_id
_entity_poly.type
_entity_poly.pdbx_seq_one_letter_code
_entity_poly.pdbx_strand_id
1 'polypeptide(L)'
;MKRFLIVLLVIVCGFSFSGCAKKVDSGLKMDSSEVAKKVYDWKLYTNPAYRYELRFPKDWTVFDSGEDGKQAAFYQVAHGEELKNQNKTYYGSIVILAHSNWQTKYTLEDFYRAQTENLFLGNYQQEKITIGGTEGVWFKDVRNRNIEKPELLVDIVAIDLGDRILEIEIQEKEYWDDIKIILNSIIFYPNASPAEMK
;
A
#
# COMPACT_ATOMS: atom_id res chain seq x y z
N MET A 1 -14.79 -58.90 -7.33
CA MET A 1 -15.06 -57.65 -8.09
C MET A 1 -15.15 -56.37 -7.24
N LYS A 2 -15.26 -56.41 -5.90
CA LYS A 2 -15.29 -55.18 -5.07
C LYS A 2 -13.92 -54.56 -4.74
N ARG A 3 -12.81 -55.31 -4.87
CA ARG A 3 -11.45 -54.83 -4.53
C ARG A 3 -10.76 -54.03 -5.65
N PHE A 4 -11.24 -54.12 -6.89
CA PHE A 4 -10.70 -53.35 -8.02
C PHE A 4 -11.27 -51.93 -8.13
N LEU A 5 -12.47 -51.67 -7.59
CA LEU A 5 -13.11 -50.35 -7.66
C LEU A 5 -12.47 -49.32 -6.73
N ILE A 6 -11.87 -49.77 -5.62
CA ILE A 6 -11.25 -48.89 -4.62
C ILE A 6 -9.90 -48.36 -5.11
N VAL A 7 -9.17 -49.12 -5.92
CA VAL A 7 -7.87 -48.69 -6.48
C VAL A 7 -8.05 -47.63 -7.58
N LEU A 8 -9.14 -47.69 -8.35
CA LEU A 8 -9.42 -46.68 -9.38
C LEU A 8 -9.85 -45.32 -8.79
N LEU A 9 -10.51 -45.31 -7.62
CA LEU A 9 -10.97 -44.09 -6.97
C LEU A 9 -9.82 -43.27 -6.35
N VAL A 10 -8.74 -43.93 -5.93
CA VAL A 10 -7.56 -43.26 -5.35
C VAL A 10 -6.70 -42.58 -6.43
N ILE A 11 -6.69 -43.10 -7.66
CA ILE A 11 -5.91 -42.52 -8.76
C ILE A 11 -6.56 -41.25 -9.34
N VAL A 12 -7.91 -41.13 -9.28
CA VAL A 12 -8.62 -39.94 -9.77
C VAL A 12 -8.55 -38.76 -8.79
N CYS A 13 -8.35 -39.00 -7.49
CA CYS A 13 -8.13 -37.92 -6.51
C CYS A 13 -6.68 -37.40 -6.47
N GLY A 14 -5.74 -38.06 -7.15
CA GLY A 14 -4.32 -37.68 -7.15
C GLY A 14 -3.95 -36.49 -8.06
N PHE A 15 -4.84 -36.08 -8.96
CA PHE A 15 -4.55 -35.05 -9.97
C PHE A 15 -5.23 -33.68 -9.73
N SER A 16 -6.04 -33.53 -8.68
CA SER A 16 -6.96 -32.39 -8.60
C SER A 16 -6.43 -31.10 -7.95
N PHE A 17 -5.20 -31.05 -7.40
CA PHE A 17 -4.76 -29.85 -6.68
C PHE A 17 -3.27 -29.47 -6.85
N SER A 18 -2.63 -29.90 -7.93
CA SER A 18 -1.40 -29.20 -8.40
C SER A 18 -1.75 -28.04 -9.31
N GLY A 19 -2.79 -27.27 -8.93
CA GLY A 19 -3.03 -25.96 -9.49
C GLY A 19 -1.84 -25.10 -9.11
N CYS A 20 -0.84 -25.05 -9.98
CA CYS A 20 0.17 -24.00 -9.99
C CYS A 20 -0.62 -22.70 -9.98
N ALA A 21 -0.80 -22.12 -8.80
CA ALA A 21 -1.24 -20.75 -8.64
C ALA A 21 -0.18 -19.95 -9.37
N LYS A 22 -0.48 -19.61 -10.62
CA LYS A 22 0.37 -18.77 -11.46
C LYS A 22 0.54 -17.53 -10.63
N LYS A 23 1.73 -17.32 -10.08
CA LYS A 23 2.04 -16.11 -9.30
C LYS A 23 1.76 -14.97 -10.26
N VAL A 24 0.59 -14.36 -10.09
CA VAL A 24 0.25 -13.13 -10.79
C VAL A 24 1.28 -12.16 -10.28
N ASP A 25 2.11 -11.66 -11.18
CA ASP A 25 3.02 -10.59 -10.82
C ASP A 25 2.15 -9.39 -10.44
N SER A 26 2.24 -8.97 -9.19
CA SER A 26 1.53 -7.78 -8.67
C SER A 26 1.69 -6.57 -9.57
N GLY A 27 2.76 -6.50 -10.38
CA GLY A 27 3.05 -5.34 -11.21
C GLY A 27 3.45 -4.11 -10.41
N LEU A 28 3.36 -4.16 -9.07
CA LEU A 28 3.88 -3.18 -8.12
C LEU A 28 5.37 -3.36 -7.89
N LYS A 29 5.90 -4.58 -7.99
CA LYS A 29 7.32 -4.84 -7.72
C LYS A 29 8.20 -4.30 -8.85
N MET A 30 9.24 -3.56 -8.49
CA MET A 30 10.28 -3.11 -9.41
C MET A 30 11.65 -3.62 -8.97
N ASP A 31 12.56 -3.75 -9.93
CA ASP A 31 13.95 -4.06 -9.63
C ASP A 31 14.64 -2.87 -8.96
N SER A 32 15.37 -3.11 -7.86
CA SER A 32 16.04 -2.05 -7.10
C SER A 32 17.04 -1.23 -7.94
N SER A 33 17.71 -1.85 -8.92
CA SER A 33 18.64 -1.15 -9.80
C SER A 33 17.91 -0.27 -10.82
N GLU A 34 16.69 -0.64 -11.20
CA GLU A 34 15.82 0.19 -12.05
C GLU A 34 15.31 1.40 -11.28
N VAL A 35 14.85 1.19 -10.04
CA VAL A 35 14.40 2.27 -9.15
C VAL A 35 15.54 3.28 -8.95
N ALA A 36 16.74 2.80 -8.60
CA ALA A 36 17.91 3.66 -8.37
C ALA A 36 18.26 4.55 -9.58
N LYS A 37 18.11 4.03 -10.81
CA LYS A 37 18.34 4.81 -12.05
C LYS A 37 17.28 5.88 -12.27
N LYS A 38 16.03 5.61 -11.91
CA LYS A 38 14.90 6.53 -12.14
C LYS A 38 14.82 7.65 -11.12
N VAL A 39 15.26 7.40 -9.88
CA VAL A 39 15.14 8.38 -8.77
C VAL A 39 16.31 9.36 -8.63
N TYR A 40 17.29 9.36 -9.55
CA TYR A 40 18.51 10.16 -9.42
C TYR A 40 18.24 11.66 -9.20
N ASP A 41 17.27 12.23 -9.93
CA ASP A 41 16.89 13.65 -9.82
C ASP A 41 15.61 13.89 -9.00
N TRP A 42 15.12 12.85 -8.30
CA TRP A 42 13.90 12.91 -7.51
C TRP A 42 14.15 13.56 -6.15
N LYS A 43 13.12 14.26 -5.64
CA LYS A 43 13.12 14.84 -4.30
C LYS A 43 13.05 13.74 -3.25
N LEU A 44 13.60 13.99 -2.07
CA LEU A 44 13.50 13.13 -0.90
C LEU A 44 12.46 13.71 0.06
N TYR A 45 11.50 12.89 0.49
CA TYR A 45 10.61 13.19 1.61
C TYR A 45 10.98 12.27 2.78
N THR A 46 11.06 12.85 3.98
CA THR A 46 11.38 12.13 5.21
C THR A 46 10.29 12.38 6.23
N ASN A 47 9.82 11.32 6.89
CA ASN A 47 8.91 11.41 8.01
C ASN A 47 9.52 10.68 9.22
N PRO A 48 10.33 11.37 10.03
CA PRO A 48 11.01 10.75 11.17
C PRO A 48 10.04 10.21 12.23
N ALA A 49 8.91 10.88 12.45
CA ALA A 49 7.90 10.48 13.44
C ALA A 49 7.34 9.07 13.15
N TYR A 50 7.10 8.77 11.87
CA TYR A 50 6.64 7.45 11.42
C TYR A 50 7.74 6.60 10.76
N ARG A 51 8.99 7.04 10.88
CA ARG A 51 10.20 6.29 10.53
C ARG A 51 10.20 5.73 9.10
N TYR A 52 9.95 6.59 8.13
CA TYR A 52 10.13 6.25 6.73
C TYR A 52 10.68 7.44 5.93
N GLU A 53 11.26 7.12 4.78
CA GLU A 53 11.58 8.09 3.74
C GLU A 53 11.23 7.52 2.36
N LEU A 54 11.05 8.40 1.39
CA LEU A 54 10.75 8.02 0.01
C LEU A 54 11.24 9.08 -0.98
N ARG A 55 11.40 8.66 -2.24
CA ARG A 55 11.68 9.55 -3.36
C ARG A 55 10.41 9.85 -4.14
N PHE A 56 10.29 11.08 -4.64
CA PHE A 56 9.17 11.48 -5.50
C PHE A 56 9.61 12.45 -6.61
N PRO A 57 8.89 12.53 -7.75
CA PRO A 57 9.30 13.35 -8.88
C PRO A 57 9.51 14.83 -8.53
N LYS A 58 10.43 15.49 -9.23
CA LYS A 58 10.83 16.88 -8.92
C LYS A 58 9.73 17.90 -9.23
N ASP A 59 8.88 17.62 -10.20
CA ASP A 59 7.73 18.43 -10.60
C ASP A 59 6.47 18.15 -9.76
N TRP A 60 6.55 17.21 -8.81
CA TRP A 60 5.51 16.97 -7.83
C TRP A 60 5.68 17.86 -6.60
N THR A 61 4.54 18.12 -5.96
CA THR A 61 4.38 18.81 -4.69
C THR A 61 3.98 17.80 -3.62
N VAL A 62 4.40 18.08 -2.39
CA VAL A 62 3.94 17.39 -1.20
C VAL A 62 3.15 18.36 -0.32
N PHE A 63 2.01 17.91 0.18
CA PHE A 63 1.27 18.56 1.23
C PHE A 63 1.31 17.66 2.46
N ASP A 64 1.95 18.12 3.52
CA ASP A 64 2.03 17.41 4.80
C ASP A 64 1.03 18.07 5.75
N SER A 65 -0.03 17.33 6.09
CA SER A 65 -1.14 17.84 6.88
C SER A 65 -1.53 16.83 7.94
N GLY A 66 -0.71 16.73 8.97
CA GLY A 66 -1.09 16.08 10.21
C GLY A 66 -0.42 16.77 11.39
N GLU A 67 -1.12 16.82 12.52
CA GLU A 67 -0.41 16.84 13.80
C GLU A 67 0.57 15.66 13.77
N ASP A 68 1.86 15.96 13.89
CA ASP A 68 2.96 15.00 13.96
C ASP A 68 3.23 14.15 12.71
N GLY A 69 2.85 14.61 11.51
CA GLY A 69 3.19 13.92 10.24
C GLY A 69 2.37 12.67 9.96
N LYS A 70 1.13 12.60 10.47
CA LYS A 70 0.18 11.49 10.23
C LYS A 70 -0.29 11.36 8.78
N GLN A 71 -0.20 12.42 7.99
CA GLN A 71 -0.69 12.41 6.61
C GLN A 71 0.20 13.24 5.69
N ALA A 72 0.61 12.62 4.58
CA ALA A 72 1.33 13.28 3.50
C ALA A 72 0.67 12.95 2.15
N ALA A 73 0.32 13.98 1.39
CA ALA A 73 -0.26 13.86 0.06
C ALA A 73 0.74 14.32 -1.00
N PHE A 74 0.92 13.52 -2.06
CA PHE A 74 1.85 13.78 -3.15
C PHE A 74 1.07 13.92 -4.45
N TYR A 75 1.39 14.97 -5.22
CA TYR A 75 0.67 15.27 -6.45
C TYR A 75 1.44 16.14 -7.44
N GLN A 76 1.08 16.08 -8.71
CA GLN A 76 1.65 16.96 -9.72
C GLN A 76 1.10 18.40 -9.61
N VAL A 77 1.99 19.41 -9.66
CA VAL A 77 1.64 20.83 -9.44
C VAL A 77 0.52 21.30 -10.38
N ALA A 78 0.62 20.97 -11.67
CA ALA A 78 -0.33 21.42 -12.69
C ALA A 78 -1.78 21.00 -12.36
N HIS A 79 -1.95 19.80 -11.79
CA HIS A 79 -3.26 19.29 -11.39
C HIS A 79 -3.76 19.90 -10.07
N GLY A 80 -2.84 20.09 -9.11
CA GLY A 80 -3.17 20.70 -7.82
C GLY A 80 -3.65 22.15 -7.92
N GLU A 81 -3.07 22.94 -8.84
CA GLU A 81 -3.52 24.33 -9.07
C GLU A 81 -4.87 24.40 -9.78
N GLU A 82 -5.11 23.54 -10.77
CA GLU A 82 -6.40 23.44 -11.45
C GLU A 82 -7.54 23.15 -10.46
N LEU A 83 -7.31 22.22 -9.53
CA LEU A 83 -8.33 21.81 -8.55
C LEU A 83 -8.54 22.84 -7.43
N LYS A 84 -7.48 23.51 -6.96
CA LYS A 84 -7.59 24.66 -6.04
C LYS A 84 -8.47 25.75 -6.64
N ASN A 85 -8.30 26.05 -7.92
CA ASN A 85 -9.12 27.04 -8.62
C ASN A 85 -10.59 26.61 -8.77
N GLN A 86 -10.89 25.31 -8.70
CA GLN A 86 -12.26 24.77 -8.73
C GLN A 86 -12.93 24.69 -7.34
N ASN A 87 -12.27 25.16 -6.27
CA ASN A 87 -12.74 25.02 -4.88
C ASN A 87 -13.07 23.56 -4.50
N LYS A 88 -12.38 22.60 -5.11
CA LYS A 88 -12.50 21.19 -4.80
C LYS A 88 -11.36 20.81 -3.87
N THR A 89 -11.66 20.09 -2.80
CA THR A 89 -10.62 19.50 -1.96
C THR A 89 -9.85 18.48 -2.80
N TYR A 90 -8.56 18.75 -3.01
CA TYR A 90 -7.68 17.83 -3.72
C TYR A 90 -6.86 17.04 -2.71
N TYR A 91 -6.91 15.74 -2.84
CA TYR A 91 -6.33 14.81 -1.88
C TYR A 91 -4.97 14.28 -2.35
N GLY A 92 -4.64 14.43 -3.63
CA GLY A 92 -3.36 14.03 -4.21
C GLY A 92 -3.43 12.70 -4.98
N SER A 93 -2.41 12.45 -5.80
CA SER A 93 -2.28 11.21 -6.58
C SER A 93 -1.96 10.02 -5.68
N ILE A 94 -1.13 10.25 -4.65
CA ILE A 94 -0.85 9.33 -3.55
C ILE A 94 -1.10 10.04 -2.22
N VAL A 95 -1.79 9.38 -1.30
CA VAL A 95 -1.92 9.82 0.10
C VAL A 95 -1.34 8.76 1.01
N ILE A 96 -0.40 9.16 1.85
CA ILE A 96 0.17 8.32 2.89
C ILE A 96 -0.46 8.71 4.21
N LEU A 97 -1.10 7.74 4.86
CA LEU A 97 -1.70 7.84 6.18
C LEU A 97 -0.89 6.96 7.14
N ALA A 98 -0.39 7.56 8.20
CA ALA A 98 0.44 6.87 9.17
C ALA A 98 -0.32 6.74 10.50
N HIS A 99 -0.51 5.50 10.93
CA HIS A 99 -1.29 5.16 12.11
C HIS A 99 -0.38 4.57 13.19
N SER A 100 -0.48 5.07 14.41
CA SER A 100 0.20 4.46 15.55
C SER A 100 -0.54 3.17 15.94
N ASN A 101 0.19 2.07 16.11
CA ASN A 101 -0.36 0.79 16.55
C ASN A 101 0.00 0.54 18.02
N TRP A 102 -0.78 1.12 18.92
CA TRP A 102 -0.54 1.09 20.37
C TRP A 102 -0.76 -0.31 20.97
N GLN A 103 -1.45 -1.18 20.23
CA GLN A 103 -1.68 -2.56 20.60
C GLN A 103 -0.82 -3.43 19.69
N THR A 104 0.39 -3.76 20.13
CA THR A 104 1.43 -4.49 19.35
C THR A 104 1.04 -5.90 18.87
N LYS A 105 -0.23 -6.30 19.06
CA LYS A 105 -0.82 -7.56 18.58
C LYS A 105 -1.89 -7.35 17.50
N TYR A 106 -2.21 -6.11 17.13
CA TYR A 106 -3.15 -5.83 16.05
C TYR A 106 -2.48 -6.14 14.72
N THR A 107 -3.04 -7.11 14.02
CA THR A 107 -2.70 -7.37 12.62
C THR A 107 -3.33 -6.29 11.72
N LEU A 108 -2.91 -6.21 10.45
CA LEU A 108 -3.61 -5.39 9.44
C LEU A 108 -5.11 -5.74 9.36
N GLU A 109 -5.46 -7.03 9.46
CA GLU A 109 -6.87 -7.44 9.47
C GLU A 109 -7.62 -6.85 10.68
N ASP A 110 -7.04 -6.92 11.87
CA ASP A 110 -7.65 -6.37 13.09
C ASP A 110 -7.80 -4.85 12.99
N PHE A 111 -6.76 -4.17 12.48
CA PHE A 111 -6.79 -2.73 12.26
C PHE A 111 -7.93 -2.34 11.34
N TYR A 112 -8.04 -2.98 10.17
CA TYR A 112 -9.08 -2.63 9.22
C TYR A 112 -10.46 -3.07 9.66
N ARG A 113 -10.60 -4.20 10.38
CA ARG A 113 -11.88 -4.59 10.99
C ARG A 113 -12.34 -3.56 12.03
N ALA A 114 -11.42 -2.89 12.72
CA ALA A 114 -11.73 -1.87 13.71
C ALA A 114 -11.94 -0.47 13.12
N GLN A 115 -11.17 -0.09 12.11
CA GLN A 115 -11.19 1.25 11.49
C GLN A 115 -12.22 1.39 10.37
N THR A 116 -12.53 0.28 9.70
CA THR A 116 -13.41 0.29 8.53
C THR A 116 -14.38 -0.87 8.68
N GLU A 117 -15.68 -0.59 8.70
CA GLU A 117 -16.65 -1.68 8.87
C GLU A 117 -16.61 -2.72 7.72
N ASN A 118 -15.83 -2.54 6.63
CA ASN A 118 -16.04 -3.34 5.42
C ASN A 118 -14.83 -3.69 4.53
N LEU A 119 -13.58 -3.33 4.81
CA LEU A 119 -12.48 -3.68 3.86
C LEU A 119 -12.17 -5.18 3.81
N PHE A 120 -12.30 -5.91 4.91
CA PHE A 120 -12.12 -7.36 4.95
C PHE A 120 -13.43 -8.15 4.83
N LEU A 121 -14.57 -7.47 4.89
CA LEU A 121 -15.89 -8.08 4.63
C LEU A 121 -16.33 -7.93 3.17
N GLY A 122 -15.76 -6.97 2.45
CA GLY A 122 -16.00 -6.78 1.03
C GLY A 122 -15.24 -7.80 0.17
N ASN A 123 -15.80 -8.12 -0.99
CA ASN A 123 -15.18 -8.97 -2.01
C ASN A 123 -14.06 -8.22 -2.79
N TYR A 124 -13.22 -7.45 -2.09
CA TYR A 124 -12.13 -6.74 -2.74
C TYR A 124 -11.05 -7.71 -3.18
N GLN A 125 -10.41 -7.40 -4.32
CA GLN A 125 -9.22 -8.13 -4.71
C GLN A 125 -8.06 -7.67 -3.82
N GLN A 126 -7.41 -8.62 -3.15
CA GLN A 126 -6.24 -8.36 -2.33
C GLN A 126 -5.05 -9.20 -2.76
N GLU A 127 -3.86 -8.64 -2.57
CA GLU A 127 -2.60 -9.28 -2.95
C GLU A 127 -1.55 -9.03 -1.87
N LYS A 128 -0.78 -10.07 -1.50
CA LYS A 128 0.39 -9.90 -0.65
C LYS A 128 1.52 -9.27 -1.45
N ILE A 129 2.12 -8.22 -0.91
CA ILE A 129 3.19 -7.45 -1.56
C ILE A 129 4.37 -7.26 -0.62
N THR A 130 5.49 -6.80 -1.17
CA THR A 130 6.66 -6.41 -0.39
C THR A 130 7.11 -5.03 -0.85
N ILE A 131 7.22 -4.08 0.07
CA ILE A 131 7.63 -2.70 -0.18
C ILE A 131 8.75 -2.37 0.82
N GLY A 132 9.87 -1.82 0.36
CA GLY A 132 11.00 -1.49 1.24
C GLY A 132 11.55 -2.69 2.03
N GLY A 133 11.35 -3.92 1.54
CA GLY A 133 11.68 -5.16 2.26
C GLY A 133 10.66 -5.61 3.31
N THR A 134 9.59 -4.86 3.52
CA THR A 134 8.51 -5.16 4.49
C THR A 134 7.30 -5.76 3.78
N GLU A 135 6.68 -6.77 4.38
CA GLU A 135 5.43 -7.35 3.88
C GLU A 135 4.25 -6.38 4.06
N GLY A 136 3.35 -6.40 3.08
CA GLY A 136 2.11 -5.63 3.12
C GLY A 136 1.00 -6.31 2.34
N VAL A 137 -0.14 -5.64 2.27
CA VAL A 137 -1.31 -6.05 1.51
C VAL A 137 -1.75 -4.92 0.60
N TRP A 138 -1.99 -5.23 -0.67
CA TRP A 138 -2.56 -4.32 -1.64
C TRP A 138 -4.02 -4.69 -1.90
N PHE A 139 -4.92 -3.80 -1.53
CA PHE A 139 -6.35 -3.87 -1.83
C PHE A 139 -6.64 -3.04 -3.07
N LYS A 140 -7.34 -3.64 -4.04
CA LYS A 140 -7.66 -2.99 -5.31
C LYS A 140 -9.11 -2.53 -5.34
N ASP A 141 -9.32 -1.37 -5.97
CA ASP A 141 -10.65 -0.81 -6.25
C ASP A 141 -11.53 -0.71 -5.00
N VAL A 142 -10.91 -0.23 -3.92
CA VAL A 142 -11.54 0.05 -2.64
C VAL A 142 -12.36 1.33 -2.75
N ARG A 143 -13.58 1.33 -2.21
CA ARG A 143 -14.37 2.56 -2.12
C ARG A 143 -13.67 3.58 -1.22
N ASN A 144 -13.41 4.77 -1.74
CA ASN A 144 -12.79 5.85 -0.97
C ASN A 144 -13.67 6.20 0.26
N ARG A 145 -13.04 6.34 1.43
CA ARG A 145 -13.73 6.69 2.69
C ARG A 145 -14.16 8.15 2.74
N ASN A 146 -13.68 8.97 1.81
CA ASN A 146 -14.03 10.36 1.75
C ASN A 146 -15.50 10.55 1.31
N ILE A 147 -16.28 11.18 2.18
CA ILE A 147 -17.72 11.45 1.98
C ILE A 147 -17.96 12.39 0.79
N GLU A 148 -16.98 13.19 0.39
CA GLU A 148 -17.10 14.11 -0.76
C GLU A 148 -17.04 13.39 -2.10
N LYS A 149 -16.43 12.20 -2.18
CA LYS A 149 -16.28 11.40 -3.40
C LYS A 149 -16.49 9.89 -3.14
N PRO A 150 -17.67 9.48 -2.65
CA PRO A 150 -17.93 8.10 -2.25
C PRO A 150 -17.90 7.11 -3.42
N GLU A 151 -17.97 7.58 -4.66
CA GLU A 151 -17.88 6.80 -5.89
C GLU A 151 -16.45 6.53 -6.35
N LEU A 152 -15.47 7.28 -5.84
CA LEU A 152 -14.07 7.11 -6.23
C LEU A 152 -13.57 5.76 -5.70
N LEU A 153 -13.04 4.95 -6.61
CA LEU A 153 -12.33 3.72 -6.27
C LEU A 153 -10.83 4.03 -6.19
N VAL A 154 -10.22 3.64 -5.10
CA VAL A 154 -8.80 3.81 -4.82
C VAL A 154 -8.15 2.47 -4.59
N ASP A 155 -6.86 2.39 -4.84
CA ASP A 155 -6.06 1.25 -4.40
C ASP A 155 -5.43 1.59 -3.04
N ILE A 156 -5.40 0.63 -2.11
CA ILE A 156 -4.82 0.82 -0.78
C ILE A 156 -3.67 -0.17 -0.60
N VAL A 157 -2.46 0.34 -0.35
CA VAL A 157 -1.31 -0.44 0.08
C VAL A 157 -1.13 -0.26 1.58
N ALA A 158 -1.30 -1.33 2.34
CA ALA A 158 -1.17 -1.33 3.79
C ALA A 158 0.05 -2.12 4.22
N ILE A 159 0.90 -1.53 5.07
CA ILE A 159 2.17 -2.09 5.51
C ILE A 159 2.19 -2.12 7.03
N ASP A 160 2.39 -3.31 7.59
CA ASP A 160 2.53 -3.51 9.03
C ASP A 160 3.99 -3.35 9.44
N LEU A 161 4.25 -2.39 10.33
CA LEU A 161 5.58 -2.12 10.86
C LEU A 161 5.66 -2.47 12.37
N GLY A 162 4.70 -3.25 12.87
CA GLY A 162 4.58 -3.72 14.24
C GLY A 162 3.93 -2.70 15.17
N ASP A 163 4.61 -1.58 15.43
CA ASP A 163 4.13 -0.52 16.34
C ASP A 163 3.42 0.62 15.59
N ARG A 164 3.30 0.51 14.27
CA ARG A 164 2.60 1.44 13.40
C ARG A 164 2.17 0.73 12.12
N ILE A 165 1.18 1.30 11.48
CA ILE A 165 0.69 0.87 10.17
C ILE A 165 0.85 2.05 9.22
N LEU A 166 1.45 1.81 8.07
CA LEU A 166 1.48 2.76 6.97
C LEU A 166 0.44 2.35 5.95
N GLU A 167 -0.53 3.22 5.72
CA GLU A 167 -1.53 3.07 4.67
C GLU A 167 -1.22 4.05 3.54
N ILE A 168 -1.24 3.57 2.29
CA ILE A 168 -0.95 4.36 1.11
C ILE A 168 -2.14 4.23 0.16
N GLU A 169 -2.93 5.28 0.04
CA GLU A 169 -4.04 5.39 -0.90
C GLU A 169 -3.52 5.90 -2.24
N ILE A 170 -3.81 5.16 -3.32
CA ILE A 170 -3.51 5.52 -4.70
C ILE A 170 -4.82 5.93 -5.37
N GLN A 171 -4.93 7.21 -5.72
CA GLN A 171 -6.17 7.79 -6.25
C GLN A 171 -6.14 7.96 -7.77
N GLU A 172 -4.98 8.27 -8.34
CA GLU A 172 -4.83 8.63 -9.75
C GLU A 172 -3.93 7.63 -10.47
N LYS A 173 -4.54 6.53 -10.97
CA LYS A 173 -3.83 5.47 -11.69
C LYS A 173 -3.24 5.91 -13.04
N GLU A 174 -3.49 7.14 -13.50
CA GLU A 174 -2.83 7.68 -14.69
C GLU A 174 -1.32 7.91 -14.47
N TYR A 175 -0.89 8.16 -13.22
CA TYR A 175 0.52 8.32 -12.85
C TYR A 175 1.18 7.01 -12.39
N TRP A 176 0.64 5.86 -12.80
CA TRP A 176 1.00 4.55 -12.24
C TRP A 176 2.50 4.23 -12.30
N ASP A 177 3.19 4.63 -13.37
CA ASP A 177 4.63 4.37 -13.51
C ASP A 177 5.45 5.13 -12.44
N ASP A 178 5.14 6.40 -12.20
CA ASP A 178 5.77 7.19 -11.15
C ASP A 178 5.41 6.66 -9.76
N ILE A 179 4.14 6.31 -9.56
CA ILE A 179 3.63 5.75 -8.30
C ILE A 179 4.37 4.47 -7.94
N LYS A 180 4.62 3.56 -8.88
CA LYS A 180 5.41 2.35 -8.61
C LYS A 180 6.82 2.69 -8.17
N ILE A 181 7.47 3.64 -8.81
CA ILE A 181 8.83 4.04 -8.45
C ILE A 181 8.83 4.65 -7.05
N ILE A 182 7.85 5.50 -6.72
CA ILE A 182 7.65 6.07 -5.38
C ILE A 182 7.56 4.93 -4.37
N LEU A 183 6.63 3.99 -4.56
CA LEU A 183 6.41 2.86 -3.65
C LEU A 183 7.68 2.01 -3.47
N ASN A 184 8.40 1.70 -4.55
CA ASN A 184 9.64 0.91 -4.45
C ASN A 184 10.85 1.70 -3.96
N SER A 185 10.73 3.03 -3.82
CA SER A 185 11.76 3.88 -3.21
C SER A 185 11.59 4.06 -1.70
N ILE A 186 10.48 3.56 -1.13
CA ILE A 186 10.21 3.68 0.30
C ILE A 186 11.25 2.87 1.09
N ILE A 187 11.85 3.53 2.07
CA ILE A 187 12.77 2.94 3.05
C ILE A 187 12.15 3.11 4.43
N PHE A 188 12.07 2.01 5.18
CA PHE A 188 11.63 2.02 6.57
C PHE A 188 12.82 1.99 7.50
N TYR A 189 12.83 2.87 8.51
CA TYR A 189 13.83 2.79 9.56
C TYR A 189 13.44 1.71 10.57
N PRO A 190 14.44 1.00 11.14
CA PRO A 190 14.19 0.02 12.19
C PRO A 190 13.50 0.67 13.39
N ASN A 191 12.85 -0.16 14.21
CA ASN A 191 12.32 0.31 15.47
C ASN A 191 13.51 0.79 16.33
N ALA A 192 13.45 2.04 16.78
CA ALA A 192 14.43 2.56 17.73
C ALA A 192 14.42 1.62 18.95
N SER A 193 15.59 1.16 19.36
CA SER A 193 15.69 0.33 20.56
C SER A 193 15.13 1.15 21.73
N PRO A 194 14.37 0.56 22.66
CA PRO A 194 13.94 1.26 23.87
C PRO A 194 15.09 1.92 24.65
N ALA A 195 16.33 1.49 24.42
CA ALA A 195 17.54 2.08 25.00
C ALA A 195 17.94 3.45 24.40
N GLU A 196 17.47 3.81 23.21
CA GLU A 196 17.84 5.03 22.48
C GLU A 196 16.84 6.18 22.69
N MET A 197 15.74 5.94 23.41
CA MET A 197 14.69 6.93 23.73
C MET A 197 14.80 7.48 25.17
N LYS A 198 16.01 7.53 25.73
CA LYS A 198 16.28 8.05 27.09
C LYS A 198 17.20 9.25 27.07
#